data_AF-A0AAU2WWB6-F1
#
_entry.id   AF-A0AAU2WWB6-F1
#
_cell.length_a   1.000
_cell.length_b   1.000
_cell.length_c   1.000
_cell.angle_alpha   90.00
_cell.angle_beta   90.00
_cell.angle_gamma   90.00
#
_symmetry.space_group_name_H-M   'P 1'
#
loop_
_entity.id
_entity.type
_entity.pdbx_description
1 polymer ?
#
loop_
_entity_poly.entity_id
_entity_poly.type
_entity_poly.pdbx_seq_one_letter_code
_entity_poly.pdbx_strand_id
1 'polypeptide(L)'
;MTHLHHPPTWPAIARTPPASRRSPLASPAEQAAYRERAAPRPHTPAELDALLALLTHPQARIETISVGHGRDTASRNAAEALIRAWEDLDDKTVLTVVDWPEQAASWLRPARRFAAGPPDAWVVAAAGRGWAELSRRLRQDTAWAPDRTFAFASLADANTIAYAGEGTLHALRGTTPEGTTWSVNGNWLTSPIP
;
A
#
# COMPACT_ATOMS: atom_id res chain seq x y z
N MET A 1 -62.42 22.72 29.61
CA MET A 1 -61.79 21.60 30.33
C MET A 1 -61.16 20.66 29.31
N THR A 2 -59.83 20.62 29.35
CA THR A 2 -58.89 19.60 28.83
C THR A 2 -58.82 19.34 27.31
N HIS A 3 -57.82 19.99 26.70
CA HIS A 3 -57.15 19.60 25.47
C HIS A 3 -56.54 18.19 25.59
N LEU A 4 -56.70 17.35 24.55
CA LEU A 4 -55.83 16.19 24.30
C LEU A 4 -55.36 16.26 22.85
N HIS A 5 -54.22 16.92 22.65
CA HIS A 5 -53.43 16.84 21.42
C HIS A 5 -52.86 15.42 21.30
N HIS A 6 -53.26 14.68 20.27
CA HIS A 6 -52.53 13.48 19.84
C HIS A 6 -51.21 13.92 19.17
N PRO A 7 -50.04 13.37 19.58
CA PRO A 7 -48.82 13.57 18.82
C PRO A 7 -48.82 12.68 17.56
N PRO A 8 -48.24 13.14 16.43
CA PRO A 8 -48.05 12.29 15.27
C PRO A 8 -46.99 11.21 15.56
N THR A 9 -47.33 9.95 15.32
CA THR A 9 -46.39 8.82 15.31
C THR A 9 -45.48 8.92 14.09
N TRP A 10 -44.20 9.20 14.31
CA TRP A 10 -43.18 9.13 13.26
C TRP A 10 -42.75 7.67 13.09
N PRO A 11 -42.54 7.18 11.85
CA PRO A 11 -41.95 5.86 11.66
C PRO A 11 -40.52 5.86 12.21
N ALA A 12 -40.21 4.89 13.06
CA ALA A 12 -38.86 4.65 13.54
C ALA A 12 -37.95 4.43 12.33
N ILE A 13 -36.98 5.34 12.14
CA ILE A 13 -35.90 5.15 11.17
C ILE A 13 -35.17 3.88 11.57
N ALA A 14 -35.35 2.82 10.77
CA ALA A 14 -34.58 1.60 10.90
C ALA A 14 -33.11 1.99 10.79
N ARG A 15 -32.38 1.89 11.91
CA ARG A 15 -30.93 2.06 11.92
C ARG A 15 -30.37 0.96 11.03
N THR A 16 -29.87 1.33 9.86
CA THR A 16 -29.04 0.45 9.03
C THR A 16 -27.95 -0.12 9.94
N PRO A 17 -27.82 -1.44 10.10
CA PRO A 17 -26.72 -2.01 10.86
C PRO A 17 -25.40 -1.55 10.21
N PRO A 18 -24.37 -1.21 11.00
CA PRO A 18 -23.08 -0.83 10.43
C PRO A 18 -22.60 -1.95 9.52
N ALA A 19 -22.07 -1.57 8.34
CA ALA A 19 -21.38 -2.48 7.44
C ALA A 19 -20.46 -3.39 8.26
N SER A 20 -20.73 -4.70 8.22
CA SER A 20 -20.00 -5.70 8.97
C SER A 20 -18.51 -5.47 8.75
N ARG A 21 -17.77 -5.08 9.80
CA ARG A 21 -16.33 -4.86 9.72
C ARG A 21 -15.70 -6.21 9.41
N ARG A 22 -15.50 -6.50 8.11
CA ARG A 22 -14.64 -7.61 7.71
C ARG A 22 -13.31 -7.40 8.42
N SER A 23 -12.78 -8.49 8.97
CA SER A 23 -11.47 -8.49 9.61
C SER A 23 -10.45 -7.87 8.64
N PRO A 24 -9.50 -7.05 9.11
CA PRO A 24 -8.46 -6.49 8.26
C PRO A 24 -7.56 -7.59 7.70
N LEU A 25 -7.34 -8.63 8.52
CA LEU A 25 -6.52 -9.77 8.18
C LEU A 25 -7.22 -10.66 7.16
N ALA A 26 -6.43 -11.30 6.30
CA ALA A 26 -6.95 -12.41 5.52
C ALA A 26 -7.40 -13.53 6.49
N SER A 27 -8.47 -14.23 6.11
CA SER A 27 -8.95 -15.40 6.84
C SER A 27 -7.90 -16.52 6.83
N PRO A 28 -7.94 -17.47 7.78
CA PRO A 28 -7.02 -18.61 7.79
C PRO A 28 -7.02 -19.41 6.48
N ALA A 29 -8.17 -19.51 5.80
CA ALA A 29 -8.29 -20.18 4.51
C ALA A 29 -7.56 -19.41 3.39
N GLU A 30 -7.72 -18.08 3.34
CA GLU A 30 -6.98 -17.24 2.38
C GLU A 30 -5.47 -17.31 2.65
N GLN A 31 -5.05 -17.26 3.92
CA GLN A 31 -3.64 -17.40 4.31
C GLN A 31 -3.04 -18.74 3.87
N ALA A 32 -3.79 -19.84 4.02
CA ALA A 32 -3.36 -21.17 3.59
C ALA A 32 -3.34 -21.32 2.06
N ALA A 33 -4.23 -20.61 1.35
CA ALA A 33 -4.28 -20.61 -0.10
C ALA A 33 -3.19 -19.73 -0.75
N TYR A 34 -2.65 -18.76 0.00
CA TYR A 34 -1.59 -17.90 -0.48
C TYR A 34 -0.33 -18.69 -0.80
N ARG A 35 0.04 -18.71 -2.08
CA ARG A 35 1.28 -19.31 -2.55
C ARG A 35 2.37 -18.25 -2.54
N GLU A 36 3.11 -18.22 -1.44
CA GLU A 36 4.25 -17.34 -1.28
C GLU A 36 5.28 -17.58 -2.40
N ARG A 37 5.70 -16.48 -3.02
CA ARG A 37 6.79 -16.49 -4.00
C ARG A 37 8.13 -16.59 -3.26
N ALA A 38 9.18 -16.99 -3.97
CA ALA A 38 10.54 -16.91 -3.45
C ALA A 38 10.84 -15.50 -2.89
N ALA A 39 11.73 -15.45 -1.89
CA ALA A 39 12.14 -14.20 -1.24
C ALA A 39 12.50 -13.11 -2.27
N PRO A 40 12.29 -11.83 -1.93
CA PRO A 40 12.60 -10.73 -2.84
C PRO A 40 14.01 -10.83 -3.38
N ARG A 41 14.15 -10.65 -4.70
CA ARG A 41 15.45 -10.50 -5.32
C ARG A 41 16.00 -9.11 -4.99
N PRO A 42 17.34 -8.94 -4.91
CA PRO A 42 17.93 -7.62 -4.85
C PRO A 42 17.44 -6.75 -6.01
N HIS A 43 17.20 -5.46 -5.74
CA HIS A 43 16.86 -4.50 -6.78
C HIS A 43 18.02 -4.34 -7.77
N THR A 44 17.70 -3.91 -8.99
CA THR A 44 18.72 -3.56 -9.99
C THR A 44 18.93 -2.05 -10.05
N PRO A 45 20.06 -1.56 -10.59
CA PRO A 45 20.23 -0.14 -10.87
C PRO A 45 19.15 0.41 -11.81
N ALA A 46 18.81 -0.31 -12.88
CA ALA A 46 17.79 0.11 -13.85
C ALA A 46 16.39 0.26 -13.21
N GLU A 47 16.06 -0.62 -12.28
CA GLU A 47 14.81 -0.56 -11.51
C GLU A 47 14.76 0.68 -10.62
N LEU A 48 15.86 0.99 -9.92
CA LEU A 48 15.96 2.16 -9.05
C LEU A 48 15.91 3.46 -9.85
N ASP A 49 16.67 3.55 -10.94
CA ASP A 49 16.69 4.71 -11.84
C ASP A 49 15.29 4.99 -12.41
N ALA A 50 14.60 3.95 -12.87
CA ALA A 50 13.24 4.08 -13.36
C ALA A 50 12.26 4.50 -12.26
N LEU A 51 12.44 4.03 -11.03
CA LEU A 51 11.57 4.38 -9.90
C LEU A 51 11.77 5.85 -9.52
N LEU A 52 13.01 6.32 -9.50
CA LEU A 52 13.34 7.74 -9.30
C LEU A 52 12.78 8.60 -10.43
N ALA A 53 12.85 8.15 -11.68
CA ALA A 53 12.26 8.86 -12.82
C ALA A 53 10.73 8.99 -12.70
N LEU A 54 10.05 7.96 -12.18
CA LEU A 54 8.61 8.02 -11.90
C LEU A 54 8.28 9.02 -10.78
N LEU A 55 9.07 9.04 -9.70
CA LEU A 55 8.85 9.92 -8.56
C LEU A 55 9.20 11.38 -8.88
N THR A 56 10.20 11.61 -9.72
CA THR A 56 10.67 12.96 -10.09
C THR A 56 10.04 13.50 -11.37
N HIS A 57 9.09 12.76 -11.96
CA HIS A 57 8.39 13.20 -13.16
C HIS A 57 7.77 14.61 -12.94
N PRO A 58 8.00 15.61 -13.81
CA PRO A 58 7.67 17.02 -13.53
C PRO A 58 6.20 17.27 -13.15
N GLN A 59 5.29 16.48 -13.72
CA GLN A 59 3.85 16.59 -13.48
C GLN A 59 3.43 15.96 -12.14
N ALA A 60 4.26 15.11 -11.52
CA ALA A 60 3.94 14.44 -10.27
C ALA A 60 4.07 15.36 -9.05
N ARG A 61 4.98 16.34 -9.10
CA ARG A 61 5.25 17.31 -8.01
C ARG A 61 5.43 16.64 -6.64
N ILE A 62 6.18 15.54 -6.60
CA ILE A 62 6.47 14.79 -5.37
C ILE A 62 7.74 15.38 -4.74
N GLU A 63 7.64 15.91 -3.54
CA GLU A 63 8.76 16.46 -2.76
C GLU A 63 9.02 15.63 -1.50
N THR A 64 7.95 15.06 -0.94
CA THR A 64 7.98 14.27 0.29
C THR A 64 7.57 12.82 0.06
N ILE A 65 8.35 11.88 0.58
CA ILE A 65 8.01 10.45 0.53
C ILE A 65 7.97 9.81 1.91
N SER A 66 7.16 8.77 2.04
CA SER A 66 7.22 7.81 3.15
C SER A 66 7.66 6.45 2.61
N VAL A 67 8.70 5.87 3.21
CA VAL A 67 9.30 4.62 2.73
C VAL A 67 8.94 3.47 3.67
N GLY A 68 8.49 2.37 3.09
CA GLY A 68 8.07 1.18 3.80
C GLY A 68 8.82 -0.04 3.29
N HIS A 69 9.29 -0.91 4.17
CA HIS A 69 10.01 -2.09 3.72
C HIS A 69 9.84 -3.34 4.57
N GLY A 70 10.01 -4.50 3.91
CA GLY A 70 10.17 -5.78 4.59
C GLY A 70 11.49 -5.85 5.36
N ARG A 71 11.56 -6.71 6.38
CA ARG A 71 12.79 -6.91 7.19
C ARG A 71 13.87 -7.77 6.52
N ASP A 72 13.55 -8.42 5.41
CA ASP A 72 14.53 -9.19 4.64
C ASP A 72 15.60 -8.27 4.04
N THR A 73 16.76 -8.84 3.74
CA THR A 73 17.94 -8.09 3.30
C THR A 73 17.71 -7.37 1.97
N ALA A 74 17.02 -7.98 1.01
CA ALA A 74 16.80 -7.38 -0.30
C ALA A 74 15.88 -6.15 -0.20
N SER A 75 14.79 -6.26 0.55
CA SER A 75 13.87 -5.17 0.85
C SER A 75 14.55 -4.00 1.57
N ARG A 76 15.35 -4.29 2.61
CA ARG A 76 16.12 -3.26 3.33
C ARG A 76 17.09 -2.54 2.38
N ASN A 77 17.87 -3.29 1.61
CA ASN A 77 18.87 -2.70 0.71
C ASN A 77 18.22 -1.83 -0.38
N ALA A 78 17.06 -2.22 -0.90
CA ALA A 78 16.30 -1.42 -1.87
C ALA A 78 15.77 -0.11 -1.25
N ALA A 79 15.21 -0.18 -0.05
CA ALA A 79 14.77 1.02 0.66
C ALA A 79 15.93 1.97 0.98
N GLU A 80 17.07 1.45 1.46
CA GLU A 80 18.26 2.25 1.74
C GLU A 80 18.82 2.91 0.48
N ALA A 81 18.87 2.19 -0.65
CA ALA A 81 19.34 2.74 -1.93
C ALA A 81 18.43 3.88 -2.43
N LEU A 82 17.11 3.70 -2.34
CA LEU A 82 16.14 4.74 -2.68
C LEU A 82 16.28 5.97 -1.77
N ILE A 83 16.37 5.77 -0.45
CA ILE A 83 16.46 6.88 0.52
C ILE A 83 17.69 7.72 0.23
N ARG A 84 18.86 7.09 0.03
CA ARG A 84 20.10 7.81 -0.33
C ARG A 84 19.93 8.61 -1.62
N ALA A 85 19.46 7.96 -2.68
CA ALA A 85 19.28 8.62 -3.96
C ALA A 85 18.23 9.74 -3.93
N TRP A 86 17.20 9.63 -3.06
CA TRP A 86 16.20 10.67 -2.87
C TRP A 86 16.75 11.87 -2.09
N GLU A 87 17.53 11.63 -1.04
CA GLU A 87 18.15 12.68 -0.21
C GLU A 87 19.30 13.41 -0.92
N ASP A 88 19.92 12.76 -1.92
CA ASP A 88 20.92 13.40 -2.80
C ASP A 88 20.30 14.40 -3.81
N LEU A 89 18.97 14.42 -3.95
CA LEU A 89 18.25 15.37 -4.80
C LEU A 89 17.87 16.64 -4.03
N ASP A 90 17.92 17.79 -4.71
CA ASP A 90 17.49 19.06 -4.14
C ASP A 90 15.99 19.08 -3.80
N ASP A 91 15.65 19.72 -2.68
CA ASP A 91 14.27 19.93 -2.20
C ASP A 91 13.45 18.63 -2.03
N LYS A 92 14.12 17.51 -1.75
CA LYS A 92 13.50 16.20 -1.49
C LYS A 92 13.60 15.81 -0.02
N THR A 93 12.56 15.18 0.53
CA THR A 93 12.51 14.80 1.95
C THR A 93 11.88 13.42 2.16
N VAL A 94 12.46 12.62 3.04
CA VAL A 94 11.86 11.39 3.58
C VAL A 94 11.19 11.71 4.91
N LEU A 95 9.86 11.62 4.98
CA LEU A 95 9.10 11.91 6.20
C LEU A 95 9.16 10.78 7.22
N THR A 96 9.13 9.54 6.75
CA THR A 96 9.19 8.37 7.63
C THR A 96 9.74 7.16 6.90
N VAL A 97 10.40 6.30 7.68
CA VAL A 97 10.82 4.97 7.27
C VAL A 97 10.20 3.97 8.23
N VAL A 98 9.52 2.96 7.69
CA VAL A 98 8.81 1.94 8.48
C VAL A 98 9.18 0.56 7.98
N ASP A 99 9.66 -0.28 8.88
CA ASP A 99 9.85 -1.70 8.63
C ASP A 99 8.67 -2.53 9.14
N TRP A 100 8.46 -3.71 8.55
CA TRP A 100 7.56 -4.73 9.09
C TRP A 100 8.09 -6.16 8.84
N PRO A 101 7.75 -7.12 9.71
CA PRO A 101 8.02 -8.54 9.45
C PRO A 101 7.08 -9.07 8.36
N GLU A 102 7.42 -10.19 7.72
CA GLU A 102 6.55 -10.83 6.72
C GLU A 102 5.26 -11.41 7.33
N GLN A 103 5.30 -11.71 8.63
CA GLN A 103 4.17 -12.20 9.40
C GLN A 103 4.05 -11.41 10.70
N ALA A 104 2.84 -10.95 11.01
CA ALA A 104 2.53 -10.25 12.25
C ALA A 104 1.16 -10.67 12.79
N ALA A 105 1.03 -10.74 14.11
CA ALA A 105 -0.27 -10.91 14.76
C ALA A 105 -1.17 -9.66 14.62
N SER A 106 -0.58 -8.50 14.32
CA SER A 106 -1.30 -7.25 14.10
C SER A 106 -0.51 -6.28 13.21
N TRP A 107 -1.21 -5.65 12.27
CA TRP A 107 -0.66 -4.67 11.33
C TRP A 107 -1.03 -3.22 11.66
N LEU A 108 -1.81 -2.98 12.72
CA LEU A 108 -2.32 -1.62 13.01
C LEU A 108 -1.19 -0.62 13.29
N ARG A 109 -0.19 -1.03 14.09
CA ARG A 109 0.94 -0.17 14.43
C ARG A 109 1.78 0.19 13.20
N PRO A 110 2.25 -0.75 12.37
CA PRO A 110 2.99 -0.40 11.15
C PRO A 110 2.12 0.41 10.18
N ALA A 111 0.83 0.08 10.02
CA ALA A 111 -0.08 0.85 9.14
C ALA A 111 -0.19 2.32 9.55
N ARG A 112 -0.43 2.59 10.85
CA ARG A 112 -0.53 3.96 11.36
C ARG A 112 0.78 4.73 11.22
N ARG A 113 1.91 4.08 11.45
CA ARG A 113 3.22 4.72 11.30
C ARG A 113 3.52 5.03 9.84
N PHE A 114 3.22 4.10 8.94
CA PHE A 114 3.49 4.27 7.50
C PHE A 114 2.59 5.33 6.85
N ALA A 115 1.36 5.47 7.34
CA ALA A 115 0.44 6.53 6.94
C ALA A 115 0.49 7.76 7.86
N ALA A 116 1.52 7.90 8.69
CA ALA A 116 1.67 9.06 9.56
C ALA A 116 2.15 10.26 8.72
N GLY A 117 1.39 11.35 8.79
CA GLY A 117 1.63 12.54 7.98
C GLY A 117 1.08 12.40 6.55
N PRO A 118 1.05 13.51 5.77
CA PRO A 118 0.61 13.50 4.39
C PRO A 118 1.82 13.60 3.43
N PRO A 119 2.62 12.52 3.21
CA PRO A 119 3.65 12.57 2.17
C PRO A 119 3.00 12.78 0.80
N ASP A 120 3.75 13.27 -0.18
CA ASP A 120 3.31 13.34 -1.56
C ASP A 120 3.16 11.96 -2.18
N ALA A 121 4.02 11.01 -1.78
CA ALA A 121 3.97 9.62 -2.20
C ALA A 121 4.42 8.63 -1.12
N TRP A 122 3.96 7.38 -1.25
CA TRP A 122 4.49 6.23 -0.52
C TRP A 122 5.35 5.38 -1.43
N VAL A 123 6.46 4.85 -0.91
CA VAL A 123 7.32 3.91 -1.65
C VAL A 123 7.51 2.63 -0.86
N VAL A 124 7.37 1.48 -1.50
CA VAL A 124 7.40 0.17 -0.86
C VAL A 124 8.43 -0.77 -1.48
N ALA A 125 9.32 -1.29 -0.63
CA ALA A 125 10.26 -2.36 -0.95
C ALA A 125 10.02 -3.55 -0.02
N ALA A 126 9.23 -4.54 -0.43
CA ALA A 126 8.84 -5.65 0.45
C ALA A 126 8.58 -6.95 -0.31
N ALA A 127 8.47 -8.04 0.44
CA ALA A 127 7.83 -9.27 -0.02
C ALA A 127 6.29 -9.15 0.02
N GLY A 128 5.65 -10.03 -0.76
CA GLY A 128 4.24 -9.90 -1.11
C GLY A 128 3.25 -10.13 0.03
N ARG A 129 3.48 -11.11 0.92
CA ARG A 129 2.47 -11.50 1.94
C ARG A 129 2.33 -10.40 2.97
N GLY A 130 3.45 -9.93 3.52
CA GLY A 130 3.48 -8.89 4.52
C GLY A 130 2.89 -7.59 3.98
N TRP A 131 3.22 -7.23 2.74
CA TRP A 131 2.63 -6.07 2.07
C TRP A 131 1.12 -6.21 1.87
N ALA A 132 0.63 -7.37 1.43
CA ALA A 132 -0.79 -7.59 1.21
C ALA A 132 -1.61 -7.45 2.50
N GLU A 133 -1.15 -8.01 3.61
CA GLU A 133 -1.82 -7.86 4.90
C GLU A 133 -1.75 -6.41 5.43
N LEU A 134 -0.58 -5.77 5.29
CA LEU A 134 -0.42 -4.37 5.69
C LEU A 134 -1.32 -3.45 4.87
N SER A 135 -1.40 -3.62 3.55
CA SER A 135 -2.21 -2.80 2.65
C SER A 135 -3.71 -2.93 2.92
N ARG A 136 -4.19 -4.13 3.26
CA ARG A 136 -5.57 -4.32 3.75
C ARG A 136 -5.84 -3.49 5.00
N ARG A 137 -4.91 -3.48 5.95
CA ARG A 137 -5.01 -2.67 7.17
C ARG A 137 -4.92 -1.17 6.88
N LEU A 138 -4.04 -0.76 5.97
CA LEU A 138 -3.91 0.63 5.53
C LEU A 138 -5.24 1.14 4.95
N ARG A 139 -5.85 0.39 4.01
CA ARG A 139 -7.15 0.75 3.41
C ARG A 139 -8.27 0.91 4.43
N GLN A 140 -8.24 0.12 5.51
CA GLN A 140 -9.31 0.11 6.49
C GLN A 140 -9.17 1.21 7.56
N ASP A 141 -7.94 1.55 7.97
CA ASP A 141 -7.71 2.33 9.19
C ASP A 141 -6.91 3.62 8.99
N THR A 142 -6.50 3.96 7.75
CA THR A 142 -5.68 5.15 7.47
C THR A 142 -6.13 5.88 6.20
N ALA A 143 -5.52 7.05 5.94
CA ALA A 143 -5.72 7.82 4.71
C ALA A 143 -4.77 7.39 3.56
N TRP A 144 -4.17 6.20 3.66
CA TRP A 144 -3.25 5.69 2.65
C TRP A 144 -3.94 5.54 1.28
N ALA A 145 -3.24 6.00 0.25
CA ALA A 145 -3.75 6.10 -1.11
C ALA A 145 -2.91 5.23 -2.07
N PRO A 146 -3.46 4.14 -2.64
CA PRO A 146 -2.71 3.23 -3.52
C PRO A 146 -2.27 3.90 -4.83
N ASP A 147 -3.05 4.84 -5.36
CA ASP A 147 -2.72 5.65 -6.54
C ASP A 147 -1.52 6.59 -6.35
N ARG A 148 -1.15 6.85 -5.10
CA ARG A 148 0.04 7.61 -4.68
C ARG A 148 1.16 6.70 -4.15
N THR A 149 1.03 5.39 -4.36
CA THR A 149 2.00 4.40 -3.90
C THR A 149 2.81 3.83 -5.07
N PHE A 150 4.13 3.83 -4.89
CA PHE A 150 5.11 3.33 -5.82
C PHE A 150 5.84 2.12 -5.21
N ALA A 151 6.25 1.16 -6.03
CA ALA A 151 6.87 -0.06 -5.52
C ALA A 151 8.00 -0.60 -6.42
N PHE A 152 8.89 -1.35 -5.79
CA PHE A 152 9.88 -2.17 -6.47
C PHE A 152 9.23 -3.41 -7.11
N ALA A 153 9.94 -4.02 -8.07
CA ALA A 153 9.57 -5.22 -8.81
C ALA A 153 9.22 -6.41 -7.93
N SER A 154 9.72 -6.44 -6.69
CA SER A 154 9.39 -7.48 -5.71
C SER A 154 7.89 -7.60 -5.43
N LEU A 155 7.11 -6.54 -5.67
CA LEU A 155 5.65 -6.52 -5.52
C LEU A 155 4.87 -6.67 -6.84
N ALA A 156 5.56 -6.81 -7.98
CA ALA A 156 4.96 -7.07 -9.29
C ALA A 156 4.52 -8.53 -9.43
N ASP A 157 3.62 -8.99 -8.54
CA ASP A 157 3.23 -10.39 -8.42
C ASP A 157 1.71 -10.54 -8.31
N ALA A 158 1.11 -11.28 -9.25
CA ALA A 158 -0.34 -11.44 -9.32
C ALA A 158 -0.94 -12.11 -8.07
N ASN A 159 -0.22 -13.03 -7.41
CA ASN A 159 -0.70 -13.65 -6.18
C ASN A 159 -0.76 -12.64 -5.04
N THR A 160 0.24 -11.77 -4.94
CA THR A 160 0.25 -10.64 -3.99
C THR A 160 -0.94 -9.71 -4.22
N ILE A 161 -1.20 -9.32 -5.47
CA ILE A 161 -2.33 -8.45 -5.83
C ILE A 161 -3.68 -9.08 -5.50
N ALA A 162 -3.87 -10.37 -5.85
CA ALA A 162 -5.09 -11.09 -5.54
C ALA A 162 -5.31 -11.24 -4.02
N TYR A 163 -4.24 -11.54 -3.29
CA TYR A 163 -4.28 -11.80 -1.85
C TYR A 163 -4.58 -10.55 -1.01
N ALA A 164 -4.13 -9.37 -1.47
CA ALA A 164 -4.49 -8.09 -0.85
C ALA A 164 -6.01 -7.81 -0.90
N GLY A 165 -6.75 -8.50 -1.75
CA GLY A 165 -8.20 -8.35 -1.88
C GLY A 165 -8.61 -7.33 -2.94
N GLU A 166 -9.89 -7.36 -3.30
CA GLU A 166 -10.44 -6.61 -4.42
C GLU A 166 -10.24 -5.09 -4.28
N GLY A 167 -9.60 -4.49 -5.28
CA GLY A 167 -9.36 -3.03 -5.34
C GLY A 167 -8.42 -2.47 -4.27
N THR A 168 -7.91 -3.27 -3.33
CA THR A 168 -7.02 -2.81 -2.25
C THR A 168 -5.79 -2.09 -2.78
N LEU A 169 -5.22 -2.61 -3.87
CA LEU A 169 -3.99 -2.11 -4.49
C LEU A 169 -4.24 -1.39 -5.82
N HIS A 170 -5.49 -1.09 -6.17
CA HIS A 170 -5.80 -0.45 -7.44
C HIS A 170 -5.05 0.88 -7.61
N ALA A 171 -4.47 1.09 -8.80
CA ALA A 171 -3.65 2.22 -9.20
C ALA A 171 -2.26 2.30 -8.55
N LEU A 172 -1.88 1.35 -7.68
CA LEU A 172 -0.49 1.17 -7.29
C LEU A 172 0.35 0.89 -8.53
N ARG A 173 1.54 1.50 -8.59
CA ARG A 173 2.47 1.36 -9.71
C ARG A 173 3.88 1.11 -9.23
N GLY A 174 4.75 0.67 -10.11
CA GLY A 174 6.13 0.37 -9.77
C GLY A 174 6.99 0.12 -10.99
N THR A 175 8.21 -0.35 -10.75
CA THR A 175 9.18 -0.64 -11.80
C THR A 175 9.57 -2.11 -11.84
N THR A 176 10.02 -2.57 -13.02
CA THR A 176 10.56 -3.93 -13.22
C THR A 176 12.09 -3.93 -13.09
N PRO A 177 12.73 -5.10 -12.94
CA PRO A 177 14.19 -5.20 -12.89
C PRO A 177 14.90 -4.66 -14.13
N GLU A 178 14.18 -4.58 -15.26
CA GLU A 178 14.67 -4.07 -16.54
C GLU A 178 14.45 -2.55 -16.70
N GLY A 179 13.90 -1.87 -15.68
CA GLY A 179 13.61 -0.43 -15.72
C GLY A 179 12.32 -0.05 -16.45
N THR A 180 11.47 -1.02 -16.78
CA THR A 180 10.10 -0.73 -17.28
C THR A 180 9.15 -0.50 -16.11
N THR A 181 7.88 -0.21 -16.39
CA THR A 181 6.89 0.04 -15.33
C THR A 181 5.80 -1.03 -15.30
N TRP A 182 5.10 -1.11 -14.17
CA TRP A 182 3.89 -1.89 -14.01
C TRP A 182 2.90 -1.11 -13.15
N SER A 183 1.63 -1.46 -13.25
CA SER A 183 0.56 -0.89 -12.45
C SER A 183 -0.53 -1.93 -12.16
N VAL A 184 -1.39 -1.62 -11.19
CA VAL A 184 -2.51 -2.48 -10.81
C VAL A 184 -3.82 -1.89 -11.31
N ASN A 185 -4.50 -2.60 -12.20
CA ASN A 185 -5.85 -2.26 -12.66
C ASN A 185 -6.88 -3.21 -12.03
N GLY A 186 -7.66 -2.72 -11.07
CA GLY A 186 -8.48 -3.54 -10.18
C GLY A 186 -7.63 -4.55 -9.42
N ASN A 187 -7.63 -5.79 -9.91
CA ASN A 187 -6.89 -6.94 -9.34
C ASN A 187 -5.89 -7.54 -10.31
N TRP A 188 -5.58 -6.83 -11.40
CA TRP A 188 -4.70 -7.30 -12.45
C TRP A 188 -3.43 -6.47 -12.50
N LEU A 189 -2.30 -7.14 -12.64
CA LEU A 189 -1.04 -6.49 -12.96
C LEU A 189 -1.05 -6.16 -14.46
N THR A 190 -0.77 -4.91 -14.78
CA THR A 190 -0.62 -4.43 -16.15
C THR A 190 0.76 -3.83 -16.31
N SER A 191 1.50 -4.25 -17.32
CA SER A 191 2.70 -3.53 -17.77
C SER A 191 2.29 -2.68 -18.98
N PRO A 192 2.82 -1.46 -19.15
CA PRO A 192 2.71 -0.78 -20.43
C PRO A 192 3.26 -1.69 -21.50
N ILE A 193 2.53 -1.78 -22.62
CA ILE A 193 3.07 -2.39 -23.83
C ILE A 193 4.18 -1.43 -24.31
N PRO A 194 5.40 -1.93 -24.60
CA PRO A 194 6.51 -1.10 -25.07
C PRO A 194 6.18 -0.35 -26.36
#